data_AF-A0A6P3XSL0-F1
#
_entry.id   AF-A0A6P3XSL0-F1
#
_cell.length_a   1.000
_cell.length_b   1.000
_cell.length_c   1.000
_cell.angle_alpha   90.00
_cell.angle_beta   90.00
_cell.angle_gamma   90.00
#
_symmetry.space_group_name_H-M   'P 1'
#
loop_
_entity.id
_entity.type
_entity.pdbx_description
1 polymer ?
#
loop_
_entity_poly.entity_id
_entity_poly.type
_entity_poly.pdbx_seq_one_letter_code
_entity_poly.pdbx_strand_id
1 'polypeptide(L)'
;MTSHTGCKKYVTCPLCKGEGKSTTRTEEGTTLLSAQHEAAGLGQVTKTPIAEAAHSAASGDLRLSALSDRYDVLDFLTGTNVCSSKYPRDVNLPATSHGDYVAVLGDDYTATPEEFANPQETLKLALQNLKQDQWQSNVPALIKLIHVSRIQPELLDSNMPRIYRTLCSLLKNTRPHVVRTVCQVAMELYKTVQCTQRPEFDELASALLLKSTHTNKGIRSDAQRALDSMITHLSPATCIRILASEHGASHKNPLIRAAVSRLLYNIINIIGVECLLSSASMKDTRRKIFTMCSKFLLDGNNETRNNAKKTLKAMMGHQDFDTLFYQDVDWKIVSSIEKQLVFLKYSQTV
;
A
#
# COMPACT_ATOMS: atom_id res chain seq x y z
N MET A 1 -21.94 45.36 55.28
CA MET A 1 -23.03 45.31 54.28
C MET A 1 -22.45 44.59 53.06
N THR A 2 -22.60 43.26 52.95
CA THR A 2 -23.66 42.55 52.18
C THR A 2 -23.70 43.03 50.72
N SER A 3 -23.61 42.24 49.66
CA SER A 3 -23.92 40.82 49.45
C SER A 3 -23.45 40.33 48.07
N HIS A 4 -23.23 39.02 47.97
CA HIS A 4 -23.06 38.20 46.75
C HIS A 4 -24.08 38.49 45.64
N THR A 5 -23.69 38.22 44.38
CA THR A 5 -24.36 37.24 43.50
C THR A 5 -23.52 36.94 42.26
N GLY A 6 -23.14 35.67 42.08
CA GLY A 6 -22.63 35.17 40.82
C GLY A 6 -23.74 35.02 39.78
N CYS A 7 -23.38 35.06 38.50
CA CYS A 7 -24.28 34.60 37.44
C CYS A 7 -23.63 33.45 36.68
N LYS A 8 -24.43 32.41 36.51
CA LYS A 8 -24.11 31.06 36.08
C LYS A 8 -24.80 30.86 34.73
N LYS A 9 -24.11 30.17 33.81
CA LYS A 9 -24.65 29.36 32.69
C LYS A 9 -25.10 30.17 31.44
N TYR A 10 -25.12 29.63 30.22
CA TYR A 10 -25.26 28.24 29.77
C TYR A 10 -24.43 27.94 28.50
N VAL A 11 -23.90 26.73 28.44
CA VAL A 11 -23.38 26.07 27.24
C VAL A 11 -24.56 25.61 26.40
N THR A 12 -24.68 26.12 25.17
CA THR A 12 -25.63 25.60 24.18
C THR A 12 -25.01 24.43 23.40
N CYS A 13 -25.76 23.33 23.32
CA CYS A 13 -25.39 22.14 22.56
C CYS A 13 -25.46 22.44 21.05
N PRO A 14 -24.38 22.22 20.26
CA PRO A 14 -24.37 22.57 18.83
C PRO A 14 -25.18 21.61 17.94
N LEU A 15 -25.75 20.53 18.49
CA LEU A 15 -26.50 19.51 17.73
C LEU A 15 -28.01 19.76 17.66
N CYS A 16 -28.54 20.74 18.39
CA CYS A 16 -29.94 21.13 18.33
C CYS A 16 -30.03 22.65 18.18
N LYS A 17 -30.29 23.12 16.95
CA LYS A 17 -30.57 24.53 16.64
C LYS A 17 -31.94 24.98 17.17
N GLY A 18 -32.23 24.77 18.44
CA GLY A 18 -33.31 25.45 19.13
C GLY A 18 -34.73 25.24 18.62
N GLU A 19 -35.09 24.11 18.01
CA GLU A 19 -36.49 23.79 17.72
C GLU A 19 -36.94 22.53 18.47
N GLY A 20 -37.67 22.77 19.57
CA GLY A 20 -38.49 21.78 20.25
C GLY A 20 -39.89 21.73 19.63
N LYS A 21 -40.40 20.50 19.50
CA LYS A 21 -41.72 20.05 19.00
C LYS A 21 -42.93 20.95 19.29
N SER A 22 -43.92 20.92 18.37
CA SER A 22 -45.28 20.50 18.75
C SER A 22 -46.14 19.99 17.58
N THR A 23 -47.03 19.06 17.90
CA THR A 23 -47.99 18.31 17.09
C THR A 23 -49.31 19.06 16.85
N THR A 24 -49.96 18.88 15.68
CA THR A 24 -51.43 18.64 15.55
C THR A 24 -51.81 18.12 14.16
N ARG A 25 -52.76 17.16 14.18
CA ARG A 25 -53.47 16.43 13.11
C ARG A 25 -54.36 17.34 12.25
N THR A 26 -54.70 16.93 11.01
CA THR A 26 -56.08 16.59 10.53
C THR A 26 -56.01 15.94 9.12
N GLU A 27 -56.94 15.00 8.89
CA GLU A 27 -57.19 14.07 7.77
C GLU A 27 -57.58 14.80 6.44
N GLU A 28 -57.71 14.22 5.24
CA GLU A 28 -58.40 13.00 4.77
C GLU A 28 -57.95 12.63 3.33
N GLY A 29 -58.24 11.39 2.87
CA GLY A 29 -58.49 11.12 1.44
C GLY A 29 -57.88 9.87 0.81
N THR A 30 -58.42 8.69 1.14
CA THR A 30 -58.77 7.52 0.29
C THR A 30 -58.30 7.55 -1.18
N THR A 31 -57.72 6.51 -1.80
CA THR A 31 -58.44 5.32 -2.33
C THR A 31 -57.46 4.22 -2.81
N LEU A 32 -57.81 2.97 -2.51
CA LEU A 32 -57.25 1.70 -3.01
C LEU A 32 -57.58 1.46 -4.50
N LEU A 33 -56.78 0.64 -5.19
CA LEU A 33 -57.22 -0.60 -5.90
C LEU A 33 -56.08 -1.27 -6.69
N SER A 34 -55.71 -2.45 -6.20
CA SER A 34 -55.43 -3.74 -6.88
C SER A 34 -55.20 -3.83 -8.40
N ALA A 35 -54.21 -4.64 -8.78
CA ALA A 35 -54.37 -5.74 -9.75
C ALA A 35 -53.25 -6.80 -9.59
N GLN A 36 -53.65 -8.06 -9.41
CA GLN A 36 -52.83 -9.28 -9.59
C GLN A 36 -53.37 -10.08 -10.80
N HIS A 37 -52.61 -11.11 -11.21
CA HIS A 37 -52.92 -12.22 -12.13
C HIS A 37 -52.85 -11.88 -13.65
N GLU A 38 -52.34 -12.73 -14.56
CA GLU A 38 -52.12 -14.19 -14.55
C GLU A 38 -51.25 -14.68 -15.75
N ALA A 39 -50.49 -15.77 -15.51
CA ALA A 39 -50.16 -16.96 -16.35
C ALA A 39 -49.69 -16.82 -17.83
N ALA A 40 -49.00 -17.77 -18.48
CA ALA A 40 -48.76 -19.21 -18.28
C ALA A 40 -47.51 -19.64 -19.10
N GLY A 41 -46.92 -20.80 -18.81
CA GLY A 41 -45.98 -21.45 -19.74
C GLY A 41 -45.15 -22.59 -19.15
N LEU A 42 -45.75 -23.78 -19.12
CA LEU A 42 -45.25 -25.07 -18.61
C LEU A 42 -43.98 -25.61 -19.31
N GLY A 43 -43.24 -26.46 -18.57
CA GLY A 43 -42.29 -27.43 -19.13
C GLY A 43 -41.52 -28.23 -18.06
N GLN A 44 -42.17 -29.25 -17.48
CA GLN A 44 -41.61 -30.28 -16.57
C GLN A 44 -40.52 -31.13 -17.26
N VAL A 45 -39.56 -31.78 -16.58
CA VAL A 45 -39.62 -33.17 -16.05
C VAL A 45 -38.21 -33.46 -15.44
N THR A 46 -37.97 -33.56 -14.12
CA THR A 46 -37.94 -34.75 -13.19
C THR A 46 -37.22 -36.00 -13.76
N LYS A 47 -36.25 -36.71 -13.14
CA LYS A 47 -36.08 -37.22 -11.76
C LYS A 47 -34.62 -37.70 -11.48
N THR A 48 -34.14 -37.40 -10.25
CA THR A 48 -33.36 -38.17 -9.22
C THR A 48 -32.91 -39.64 -9.48
N PRO A 49 -32.16 -40.29 -8.56
CA PRO A 49 -30.87 -39.99 -7.88
C PRO A 49 -29.94 -41.26 -7.89
N ILE A 50 -28.78 -41.28 -7.20
CA ILE A 50 -28.16 -42.48 -6.58
C ILE A 50 -27.07 -42.04 -5.56
N ALA A 51 -26.91 -42.84 -4.53
CA ALA A 51 -26.31 -42.58 -3.22
C ALA A 51 -24.86 -43.08 -3.04
N GLU A 52 -24.27 -42.59 -1.93
CA GLU A 52 -23.32 -43.21 -0.98
C GLU A 52 -22.00 -43.87 -1.43
N ALA A 53 -20.88 -43.43 -0.81
CA ALA A 53 -19.93 -44.30 -0.12
C ALA A 53 -18.98 -43.50 0.80
N ALA A 54 -18.42 -44.22 1.77
CA ALA A 54 -17.84 -43.80 3.04
C ALA A 54 -16.29 -43.73 3.09
N HIS A 55 -15.80 -43.07 4.15
CA HIS A 55 -14.55 -43.25 4.94
C HIS A 55 -13.19 -43.47 4.26
N SER A 56 -12.16 -42.69 4.67
CA SER A 56 -10.99 -43.24 5.40
C SER A 56 -10.02 -42.14 5.87
N ALA A 57 -9.40 -42.37 7.02
CA ALA A 57 -8.37 -41.59 7.68
C ALA A 57 -6.95 -42.15 7.40
N ALA A 58 -5.93 -41.29 7.38
CA ALA A 58 -4.52 -41.55 7.70
C ALA A 58 -3.78 -40.19 7.66
N SER A 59 -3.30 -39.63 8.77
CA SER A 59 -2.06 -39.96 9.52
C SER A 59 -0.78 -39.83 8.69
N GLY A 60 0.11 -38.92 9.09
CA GLY A 60 1.41 -38.69 8.46
C GLY A 60 2.16 -37.51 9.09
N ASP A 61 2.58 -37.67 10.34
CA ASP A 61 3.60 -36.86 11.01
C ASP A 61 4.94 -36.97 10.26
N LEU A 62 5.66 -35.85 10.10
CA LEU A 62 7.12 -35.86 9.93
C LEU A 62 7.72 -34.56 10.50
N ARG A 63 8.35 -34.71 11.68
CA ARG A 63 9.35 -33.79 12.23
C ARG A 63 10.72 -34.05 11.58
N LEU A 64 11.48 -33.00 11.32
CA LEU A 64 12.94 -32.84 11.44
C LEU A 64 13.27 -31.44 10.87
N SER A 65 14.25 -30.64 11.30
CA SER A 65 15.09 -30.50 12.47
C SER A 65 15.98 -29.29 12.16
N ALA A 66 16.27 -28.47 13.17
CA ALA A 66 17.08 -27.27 13.11
C ALA A 66 18.59 -27.56 12.92
N LEU A 67 19.29 -26.66 12.21
CA LEU A 67 20.72 -26.32 12.34
C LEU A 67 20.84 -24.84 11.91
N SER A 68 20.95 -23.88 12.85
CA SER A 68 22.18 -23.32 13.47
C SER A 68 23.02 -22.52 12.47
N ASP A 69 22.86 -21.19 12.46
CA ASP A 69 23.66 -20.17 13.17
C ASP A 69 25.11 -20.01 12.68
N ARG A 70 25.42 -18.80 12.20
CA ARG A 70 26.53 -17.94 12.67
C ARG A 70 26.77 -16.79 11.68
N TYR A 71 26.64 -15.55 12.16
CA TYR A 71 27.70 -14.52 12.18
C TYR A 71 27.12 -13.27 12.86
N ASP A 72 27.42 -13.12 14.15
CA ASP A 72 27.38 -11.86 14.88
C ASP A 72 28.82 -11.56 15.34
N VAL A 73 29.10 -10.26 15.53
CA VAL A 73 30.24 -9.61 16.23
C VAL A 73 31.09 -8.73 15.31
N LEU A 74 30.74 -7.44 15.24
CA LEU A 74 31.53 -6.38 15.89
C LEU A 74 30.69 -5.10 16.01
N ASP A 75 30.12 -4.85 17.19
CA ASP A 75 29.54 -3.55 17.53
C ASP A 75 29.91 -3.23 18.99
N PHE A 76 30.94 -2.43 19.18
CA PHE A 76 31.25 -1.83 20.47
C PHE A 76 31.87 -0.45 20.23
N LEU A 77 31.33 0.55 20.93
CA LEU A 77 31.76 1.95 21.07
C LEU A 77 31.17 2.97 20.09
N THR A 78 29.87 3.26 20.20
CA THR A 78 29.39 4.66 20.34
C THR A 78 28.00 4.67 21.01
N GLY A 79 27.86 5.40 22.12
CA GLY A 79 26.63 5.54 22.88
C GLY A 79 25.59 6.40 22.17
N THR A 80 25.01 5.89 21.09
CA THR A 80 23.80 6.42 20.47
C THR A 80 22.67 5.43 20.67
N ASN A 81 21.55 5.89 21.24
CA ASN A 81 20.30 5.13 21.33
C ASN A 81 19.74 4.97 19.91
N VAL A 82 20.31 4.03 19.16
CA VAL A 82 19.78 3.58 17.87
C VAL A 82 18.65 2.61 18.21
N CYS A 83 17.42 2.96 17.81
CA CYS A 83 16.37 1.95 17.65
C CYS A 83 16.88 0.92 16.64
N SER A 84 17.52 -0.15 17.12
CA SER A 84 17.85 -1.31 16.33
C SER A 84 16.54 -1.92 15.85
N SER A 85 16.10 -1.53 14.66
CA SER A 85 15.02 -2.17 13.95
C SER A 85 15.51 -3.54 13.46
N LYS A 86 15.51 -4.52 14.37
CA LYS A 86 15.50 -5.93 13.98
C LYS A 86 14.09 -6.18 13.45
N TYR A 87 13.91 -6.01 12.14
CA TYR A 87 12.65 -6.32 11.47
C TYR A 87 12.31 -7.80 11.70
N PRO A 88 11.16 -8.12 12.31
CA PRO A 88 10.67 -9.49 12.33
C PRO A 88 10.40 -9.90 10.88
N ARG A 89 11.02 -10.99 10.44
CA ARG A 89 10.49 -11.74 9.29
C ARG A 89 9.07 -12.19 9.65
N ASP A 90 8.17 -12.03 8.69
CA ASP A 90 6.75 -12.41 8.73
C ASP A 90 5.79 -11.40 9.39
N VAL A 91 5.67 -10.22 8.78
CA VAL A 91 4.46 -9.41 8.92
C VAL A 91 3.40 -9.99 8.00
N ASN A 92 2.38 -10.63 8.58
CA ASN A 92 1.13 -10.95 7.88
C ASN A 92 0.48 -9.64 7.41
N LEU A 93 0.69 -9.28 6.14
CA LEU A 93 -0.10 -8.24 5.49
C LEU A 93 -1.58 -8.67 5.51
N PRO A 94 -2.53 -7.76 5.79
CA PRO A 94 -3.94 -8.09 5.69
C PRO A 94 -4.23 -8.52 4.26
N ALA A 95 -4.76 -9.75 4.12
CA ALA A 95 -5.16 -10.32 2.85
C ALA A 95 -6.24 -9.44 2.21
N THR A 96 -5.84 -8.53 1.32
CA THR A 96 -6.76 -7.99 0.33
C THR A 96 -7.15 -9.15 -0.56
N SER A 97 -8.44 -9.52 -0.52
CA SER A 97 -9.04 -10.51 -1.42
C SER A 97 -8.89 -10.04 -2.88
N HIS A 98 -7.76 -10.35 -3.48
CA HIS A 98 -7.49 -10.17 -4.89
C HIS A 98 -7.35 -11.56 -5.47
N GLY A 99 -8.47 -12.02 -6.03
CA GLY A 99 -8.68 -13.38 -6.47
C GLY A 99 -7.56 -13.94 -7.35
N ASP A 100 -7.32 -15.22 -7.12
CA ASP A 100 -6.69 -16.22 -7.99
C ASP A 100 -5.89 -15.64 -9.15
N TYR A 101 -4.63 -15.32 -8.85
CA TYR A 101 -3.62 -15.12 -9.87
C TYR A 101 -2.39 -15.93 -9.49
N VAL A 102 -2.11 -16.95 -10.29
CA VAL A 102 -0.89 -17.75 -10.22
C VAL A 102 0.30 -16.80 -10.30
N ALA A 103 1.22 -16.90 -9.34
CA ALA A 103 2.49 -16.20 -9.41
C ALA A 103 3.24 -16.74 -10.65
N VAL A 104 3.22 -15.98 -11.74
CA VAL A 104 3.97 -16.30 -12.98
C VAL A 104 5.47 -16.50 -12.71
N LEU A 105 5.98 -16.01 -11.57
CA LEU A 105 7.37 -16.12 -11.16
C LEU A 105 7.69 -17.36 -10.31
N GLY A 106 6.68 -18.19 -9.95
CA GLY A 106 6.88 -19.32 -9.04
C GLY A 106 7.69 -20.46 -9.64
N ASP A 107 7.42 -20.78 -10.92
CA ASP A 107 7.89 -22.04 -11.51
C ASP A 107 8.78 -21.88 -12.75
N ASP A 108 8.71 -20.75 -13.51
CA ASP A 108 9.35 -20.63 -14.83
C ASP A 108 10.77 -20.04 -14.86
N TYR A 109 11.32 -19.64 -13.70
CA TYR A 109 12.64 -19.01 -13.62
C TYR A 109 13.43 -19.51 -12.41
N THR A 110 13.57 -20.83 -12.30
CA THR A 110 14.60 -21.40 -11.43
C THR A 110 15.95 -21.05 -12.04
N ALA A 111 16.82 -20.40 -11.26
CA ALA A 111 18.18 -20.10 -11.70
C ALA A 111 18.90 -21.40 -12.06
N THR A 112 19.63 -21.40 -13.18
CA THR A 112 20.36 -22.59 -13.58
C THR A 112 21.55 -22.82 -12.62
N PRO A 113 22.00 -24.06 -12.42
CA PRO A 113 23.19 -24.34 -11.59
C PRO A 113 24.43 -23.50 -12.00
N GLU A 114 24.55 -23.20 -13.29
CA GLU A 114 25.61 -22.36 -13.86
C GLU A 114 25.50 -20.89 -13.42
N GLU A 115 24.29 -20.35 -13.30
CA GLU A 115 24.05 -18.98 -12.82
C GLU A 115 24.43 -18.82 -11.35
N PHE A 116 24.29 -19.87 -10.55
CA PHE A 116 24.78 -19.91 -9.18
C PHE A 116 26.30 -20.03 -9.09
N ALA A 117 26.92 -20.76 -10.01
CA ALA A 117 28.35 -21.03 -9.99
C ALA A 117 29.20 -19.80 -10.37
N ASN A 118 28.71 -18.93 -11.26
CA ASN A 118 29.47 -17.76 -11.74
C ASN A 118 28.61 -16.48 -11.90
N PRO A 119 28.19 -15.85 -10.78
CA PRO A 119 27.30 -14.69 -10.82
C PRO A 119 27.92 -13.46 -11.53
N GLN A 120 29.25 -13.29 -11.50
CA GLN A 120 29.96 -12.21 -12.18
C GLN A 120 29.90 -12.36 -13.71
N GLU A 121 30.07 -13.58 -14.22
CA GLU A 121 29.94 -13.85 -15.65
C GLU A 121 28.50 -13.68 -16.12
N THR A 122 27.53 -14.20 -15.35
CA THR A 122 26.10 -14.00 -15.63
C THR A 122 25.73 -12.52 -15.67
N LEU A 123 26.21 -11.72 -14.71
CA LEU A 123 26.04 -10.27 -14.72
C LEU A 123 26.62 -9.64 -16.00
N LYS A 124 27.86 -9.98 -16.35
CA LYS A 124 28.55 -9.43 -17.54
C LYS A 124 27.75 -9.71 -18.82
N LEU A 125 27.31 -10.96 -19.04
CA LEU A 125 26.51 -11.32 -20.21
C LEU A 125 25.15 -10.63 -20.21
N ALA A 126 24.45 -10.60 -19.07
CA ALA A 126 23.16 -9.93 -18.96
C ALA A 126 23.27 -8.44 -19.30
N LEU A 127 24.29 -7.74 -18.78
CA LEU A 127 24.54 -6.33 -19.08
C LEU A 127 24.91 -6.08 -20.55
N GLN A 128 25.50 -7.04 -21.25
CA GLN A 128 25.72 -6.95 -22.70
C GLN A 128 24.39 -7.04 -23.45
N ASN A 129 23.52 -7.97 -23.07
CA ASN A 129 22.19 -8.14 -23.66
C ASN A 129 21.31 -6.89 -23.46
N LEU A 130 21.39 -6.22 -22.31
CA LEU A 130 20.69 -4.94 -22.07
C LEU A 130 21.09 -3.80 -23.04
N LYS A 131 22.15 -3.96 -23.86
CA LYS A 131 22.54 -2.97 -24.89
C LYS A 131 21.68 -3.07 -26.14
N GLN A 132 21.00 -4.19 -26.37
CA GLN A 132 20.37 -4.48 -27.66
C GLN A 132 19.05 -3.71 -27.90
N ASP A 133 18.56 -2.93 -26.92
CA ASP A 133 17.30 -2.15 -26.97
C ASP A 133 16.09 -2.89 -27.56
N GLN A 134 16.08 -4.22 -27.39
CA GLN A 134 15.00 -5.12 -27.80
C GLN A 134 14.49 -5.86 -26.58
N TRP A 135 13.16 -5.91 -26.41
CA TRP A 135 12.56 -6.55 -25.23
C TRP A 135 12.87 -8.06 -25.18
N GLN A 136 13.00 -8.72 -26.34
CA GLN A 136 13.33 -10.14 -26.46
C GLN A 136 14.69 -10.48 -25.83
N SER A 137 15.63 -9.53 -25.86
CA SER A 137 16.94 -9.68 -25.25
C SER A 137 16.95 -9.15 -23.81
N ASN A 138 16.32 -7.99 -23.60
CA ASN A 138 16.34 -7.31 -22.32
C ASN A 138 15.57 -8.07 -21.22
N VAL A 139 14.41 -8.66 -21.53
CA VAL A 139 13.60 -9.36 -20.52
C VAL A 139 14.32 -10.58 -19.95
N PRO A 140 14.83 -11.53 -20.76
CA PRO A 140 15.63 -12.64 -20.23
C PRO A 140 16.87 -12.17 -19.46
N ALA A 141 17.55 -11.12 -19.93
CA ALA A 141 18.69 -10.56 -19.23
C ALA A 141 18.33 -9.99 -17.85
N LEU A 142 17.21 -9.28 -17.73
CA LEU A 142 16.72 -8.77 -16.45
C LEU A 142 16.39 -9.90 -15.45
N ILE A 143 15.87 -11.02 -15.95
CA ILE A 143 15.57 -12.18 -15.11
C ILE A 143 16.88 -12.80 -14.57
N LYS A 144 17.91 -12.91 -15.41
CA LYS A 144 19.24 -13.32 -14.93
C LYS A 144 19.79 -12.39 -13.86
N LEU A 145 19.57 -11.08 -14.00
CA LEU A 145 19.96 -10.11 -12.99
C LEU A 145 19.20 -10.26 -11.67
N ILE A 146 17.93 -10.69 -11.70
CA ILE A 146 17.21 -11.09 -10.48
C ILE A 146 17.95 -12.24 -9.78
N HIS A 147 18.36 -13.26 -10.52
CA HIS A 147 19.06 -14.41 -9.93
C HIS A 147 20.37 -13.99 -9.29
N VAL A 148 21.17 -13.18 -9.98
CA VAL A 148 22.39 -12.59 -9.41
C VAL A 148 22.05 -11.78 -8.16
N SER A 149 20.97 -10.98 -8.16
CA SER A 149 20.57 -10.18 -7.00
C SER A 149 20.19 -11.00 -5.77
N ARG A 150 19.73 -12.24 -5.95
CA ARG A 150 19.38 -13.15 -4.84
C ARG A 150 20.61 -13.79 -4.20
N ILE A 151 21.70 -13.92 -4.96
CA ILE A 151 22.94 -14.56 -4.54
C ILE A 151 23.91 -13.51 -3.98
N GLN A 152 24.17 -12.47 -4.78
CA GLN A 152 25.17 -11.45 -4.53
C GLN A 152 24.68 -10.06 -5.01
N PRO A 153 23.76 -9.42 -4.26
CA PRO A 153 23.14 -8.15 -4.67
C PRO A 153 24.12 -7.00 -4.89
N GLU A 154 25.21 -6.94 -4.14
CA GLU A 154 26.23 -5.88 -4.23
C GLU A 154 26.92 -5.80 -5.61
N LEU A 155 26.91 -6.90 -6.37
CA LEU A 155 27.44 -6.89 -7.74
C LEU A 155 26.65 -5.97 -8.68
N LEU A 156 25.37 -5.72 -8.38
CA LEU A 156 24.51 -4.92 -9.24
C LEU A 156 24.66 -3.41 -8.98
N ASP A 157 25.18 -2.98 -7.84
CA ASP A 157 25.14 -1.59 -7.36
C ASP A 157 25.62 -0.58 -8.40
N SER A 158 26.80 -0.83 -8.99
CA SER A 158 27.39 0.06 -10.01
C SER A 158 26.59 0.12 -11.32
N ASN A 159 25.70 -0.84 -11.55
CA ASN A 159 24.90 -0.98 -12.77
C ASN A 159 23.42 -0.65 -12.56
N MET A 160 22.98 -0.40 -11.32
CA MET A 160 21.57 -0.14 -11.01
C MET A 160 20.94 1.02 -11.80
N PRO A 161 21.61 2.17 -12.01
CA PRO A 161 21.07 3.23 -12.87
C PRO A 161 20.76 2.74 -14.28
N ARG A 162 21.63 1.91 -14.86
CA ARG A 162 21.42 1.35 -16.18
C ARG A 162 20.25 0.36 -16.21
N ILE A 163 20.16 -0.49 -15.20
CA ILE A 163 19.05 -1.45 -15.04
C ILE A 163 17.72 -0.69 -14.94
N TYR A 164 17.65 0.34 -14.10
CA TYR A 164 16.44 1.16 -13.95
C TYR A 164 16.05 1.89 -15.24
N ARG A 165 16.99 2.44 -16.01
CA ARG A 165 16.70 2.99 -17.35
C ARG A 165 16.08 1.95 -18.28
N THR A 166 16.60 0.72 -18.28
CA THR A 166 16.03 -0.36 -19.09
C THR A 166 14.62 -0.73 -18.62
N LEU A 167 14.37 -0.82 -17.31
CA LEU A 167 13.02 -1.05 -16.78
C LEU A 167 12.05 0.08 -17.20
N CYS A 168 12.44 1.33 -17.04
CA CYS A 168 11.65 2.49 -17.45
C CYS A 168 11.30 2.47 -18.95
N SER A 169 12.25 2.07 -19.80
CA SER A 169 12.02 1.88 -21.23
C SER A 169 10.99 0.77 -21.49
N LEU A 170 11.19 -0.41 -20.89
CA LEU A 170 10.32 -1.56 -21.11
C LEU A 170 8.91 -1.39 -20.52
N LEU A 171 8.73 -0.58 -19.48
CA LEU A 171 7.39 -0.23 -18.98
C LEU A 171 6.55 0.50 -20.05
N LYS A 172 7.16 1.14 -21.05
CA LYS A 172 6.45 1.78 -22.16
C LYS A 172 6.01 0.79 -23.26
N ASN A 173 6.40 -0.48 -23.18
CA ASN A 173 6.06 -1.48 -24.18
C ASN A 173 4.54 -1.74 -24.24
N THR A 174 4.03 -2.05 -25.43
CA THR A 174 2.60 -2.33 -25.65
C THR A 174 2.21 -3.75 -25.27
N ARG A 175 3.19 -4.66 -25.18
CA ARG A 175 2.96 -6.09 -24.87
C ARG A 175 2.71 -6.26 -23.38
N PRO A 176 1.54 -6.77 -22.96
CA PRO A 176 1.24 -6.89 -21.53
C PRO A 176 2.20 -7.79 -20.77
N HIS A 177 2.65 -8.91 -21.36
CA HIS A 177 3.58 -9.82 -20.69
C HIS A 177 4.90 -9.11 -20.36
N VAL A 178 5.46 -8.31 -21.29
CA VAL A 178 6.70 -7.54 -21.08
C VAL A 178 6.54 -6.60 -19.88
N VAL A 179 5.47 -5.80 -19.87
CA VAL A 179 5.24 -4.81 -18.80
C VAL A 179 5.05 -5.51 -17.45
N ARG A 180 4.32 -6.63 -17.42
CA ARG A 180 4.10 -7.42 -16.20
C ARG A 180 5.40 -7.99 -15.64
N THR A 181 6.22 -8.62 -16.49
CA THR A 181 7.53 -9.13 -16.09
C THR A 181 8.43 -8.01 -15.57
N VAL A 182 8.38 -6.83 -16.17
CA VAL A 182 9.17 -5.67 -15.71
C VAL A 182 8.71 -5.16 -14.34
N CYS A 183 7.40 -5.11 -14.07
CA CYS A 183 6.89 -4.80 -12.73
C CYS A 183 7.39 -5.82 -11.69
N GLN A 184 7.41 -7.10 -12.06
CA GLN A 184 7.89 -8.20 -11.23
C GLN A 184 9.40 -8.11 -10.97
N VAL A 185 10.20 -7.74 -11.99
CA VAL A 185 11.62 -7.46 -11.81
C VAL A 185 11.86 -6.30 -10.85
N ALA A 186 11.12 -5.19 -11.02
CA ALA A 186 11.25 -4.05 -10.11
C ALA A 186 10.88 -4.42 -8.66
N MET A 187 9.81 -5.20 -8.47
CA MET A 187 9.41 -5.73 -7.17
C MET A 187 10.54 -6.49 -6.48
N GLU A 188 11.23 -7.35 -7.23
CA GLU A 188 12.31 -8.17 -6.69
C GLU A 188 13.56 -7.35 -6.40
N LEU A 189 13.95 -6.42 -7.29
CA LEU A 189 15.10 -5.54 -7.06
C LEU A 189 14.92 -4.61 -5.86
N TYR A 190 13.69 -4.16 -5.58
CA TYR A 190 13.41 -3.42 -4.34
C TYR A 190 13.61 -4.26 -3.09
N LYS A 191 13.41 -5.57 -3.18
CA LYS A 191 13.64 -6.49 -2.07
C LYS A 191 15.12 -6.83 -1.89
N THR A 192 15.81 -7.16 -2.98
CA THR A 192 17.16 -7.72 -2.95
C THR A 192 18.27 -6.68 -2.97
N VAL A 193 18.19 -5.67 -3.85
CA VAL A 193 19.28 -4.70 -4.06
C VAL A 193 19.04 -3.40 -3.29
N GLN A 194 17.79 -2.96 -3.17
CA GLN A 194 17.41 -1.75 -2.41
C GLN A 194 18.13 -0.46 -2.84
N CYS A 195 18.66 -0.42 -4.07
CA CYS A 195 19.31 0.76 -4.60
C CYS A 195 18.30 1.90 -4.82
N THR A 196 18.64 3.11 -4.38
CA THR A 196 17.77 4.29 -4.46
C THR A 196 18.42 5.45 -5.21
N GLN A 197 19.38 5.13 -6.10
CA GLN A 197 20.13 6.12 -6.86
C GLN A 197 19.23 6.91 -7.82
N ARG A 198 19.39 8.24 -7.77
CA ARG A 198 18.61 9.20 -8.55
C ARG A 198 19.37 9.60 -9.82
N PRO A 199 18.66 10.00 -10.90
CA PRO A 199 17.20 10.15 -11.00
C PRO A 199 16.43 8.84 -11.30
N GLU A 200 17.10 7.79 -11.72
CA GLU A 200 16.45 6.62 -12.35
C GLU A 200 15.48 5.88 -11.42
N PHE A 201 15.80 5.81 -10.14
CA PHE A 201 14.90 5.22 -9.13
C PHE A 201 13.58 6.00 -9.01
N ASP A 202 13.63 7.33 -8.99
CA ASP A 202 12.43 8.17 -8.90
C ASP A 202 11.57 8.05 -10.17
N GLU A 203 12.21 7.94 -11.34
CA GLU A 203 11.54 7.71 -12.62
C GLU A 203 10.83 6.35 -12.66
N LEU A 204 11.49 5.29 -12.17
CA LEU A 204 10.91 3.95 -12.10
C LEU A 204 9.69 3.93 -11.18
N ALA A 205 9.79 4.51 -9.98
CA ALA A 205 8.67 4.59 -9.05
C ALA A 205 7.49 5.39 -9.64
N SER A 206 7.77 6.49 -10.34
CA SER A 206 6.75 7.28 -11.05
C SER A 206 6.08 6.49 -12.19
N ALA A 207 6.86 5.72 -12.95
CA ALA A 207 6.34 4.84 -13.99
C ALA A 207 5.47 3.72 -13.42
N LEU A 208 5.86 3.12 -12.29
CA LEU A 208 5.06 2.11 -11.58
C LEU A 208 3.76 2.69 -11.02
N LEU A 209 3.77 3.92 -10.48
CA LEU A 209 2.55 4.63 -10.07
C LEU A 209 1.59 4.78 -11.25
N LEU A 210 2.07 5.15 -12.43
CA LEU A 210 1.25 5.22 -13.64
C LEU A 210 0.71 3.83 -14.04
N LYS A 211 1.53 2.77 -13.94
CA LYS A 211 1.09 1.40 -14.26
C LYS A 211 0.12 0.80 -13.25
N SER A 212 0.14 1.27 -12.00
CA SER A 212 -0.82 0.87 -10.97
C SER A 212 -2.27 1.24 -11.34
N THR A 213 -2.45 2.19 -12.26
CA THR A 213 -3.76 2.65 -12.75
C THR A 213 -4.05 2.24 -14.20
N HIS A 214 -3.29 1.27 -14.74
CA HIS A 214 -3.44 0.79 -16.12
C HIS A 214 -4.81 0.11 -16.36
N THR A 215 -5.31 0.01 -17.59
CA THR A 215 -6.60 -0.65 -17.87
C THR A 215 -6.54 -2.18 -17.77
N ASN A 216 -5.38 -2.78 -18.07
CA ASN A 216 -5.11 -4.20 -17.87
C ASN A 216 -4.97 -4.57 -16.38
N LYS A 217 -5.81 -5.49 -15.88
CA LYS A 217 -5.82 -5.95 -14.47
C LYS A 217 -4.50 -6.57 -14.02
N GLY A 218 -3.86 -7.36 -14.87
CA GLY A 218 -2.58 -8.00 -14.57
C GLY A 218 -1.46 -6.97 -14.37
N ILE A 219 -1.34 -6.01 -15.30
CA ILE A 219 -0.37 -4.91 -15.19
C ILE A 219 -0.61 -4.09 -13.92
N ARG A 220 -1.87 -3.72 -13.62
CA ARG A 220 -2.18 -2.98 -12.39
C ARG A 220 -1.73 -3.74 -11.15
N SER A 221 -2.11 -5.00 -11.05
CA SER A 221 -1.80 -5.85 -9.89
C SER A 221 -0.29 -5.96 -9.69
N ASP A 222 0.47 -6.29 -10.74
CA ASP A 222 1.92 -6.44 -10.65
C ASP A 222 2.61 -5.11 -10.32
N ALA A 223 2.13 -3.97 -10.85
CA ALA A 223 2.67 -2.65 -10.51
C ALA A 223 2.34 -2.24 -9.06
N GLN A 224 1.13 -2.52 -8.58
CA GLN A 224 0.75 -2.28 -7.18
C GLN A 224 1.62 -3.10 -6.23
N ARG A 225 1.83 -4.38 -6.53
CA ARG A 225 2.72 -5.26 -5.75
C ARG A 225 4.18 -4.77 -5.77
N ALA A 226 4.67 -4.23 -6.88
CA ALA A 226 6.00 -3.64 -6.94
C ALA A 226 6.12 -2.41 -6.03
N LEU A 227 5.10 -1.54 -6.00
CA LEU A 227 5.04 -0.40 -5.08
C LEU A 227 4.89 -0.84 -3.62
N ASP A 228 4.18 -1.93 -3.35
CA ASP A 228 4.07 -2.51 -2.01
C ASP A 228 5.42 -3.08 -1.55
N SER A 229 6.17 -3.75 -2.44
CA SER A 229 7.55 -4.18 -2.18
C SER A 229 8.48 -2.99 -1.88
N MET A 230 8.35 -1.91 -2.67
CA MET A 230 9.10 -0.67 -2.45
C MET A 230 8.93 -0.13 -1.02
N ILE A 231 7.69 -0.03 -0.52
CA ILE A 231 7.44 0.50 0.83
C ILE A 231 7.78 -0.50 1.94
N THR A 232 7.86 -1.80 1.62
CA THR A 232 8.19 -2.86 2.58
C THR A 232 9.68 -2.94 2.83
N HIS A 233 10.50 -2.73 1.79
CA HIS A 233 11.94 -2.98 1.85
C HIS A 233 12.80 -1.71 1.85
N LEU A 234 12.28 -0.56 1.43
CA LEU A 234 13.05 0.68 1.40
C LEU A 234 12.75 1.57 2.61
N SER A 235 13.65 2.50 2.91
CA SER A 235 13.48 3.40 4.05
C SER A 235 12.23 4.28 3.89
N PRO A 236 11.44 4.50 4.96
CA PRO A 236 10.24 5.33 4.91
C PRO A 236 10.50 6.75 4.38
N ALA A 237 11.64 7.34 4.74
CA ALA A 237 12.03 8.67 4.27
C ALA A 237 12.15 8.73 2.74
N THR A 238 12.70 7.67 2.12
CA THR A 238 12.81 7.56 0.66
C THR A 238 11.45 7.37 0.01
N CYS A 239 10.62 6.46 0.52
CA CYS A 239 9.28 6.23 -0.03
C CYS A 239 8.41 7.49 0.06
N ILE A 240 8.40 8.16 1.21
CA ILE A 240 7.62 9.38 1.43
C ILE A 240 8.11 10.53 0.54
N ARG A 241 9.43 10.64 0.27
CA ARG A 241 9.96 11.62 -0.69
C ARG A 241 9.37 11.43 -2.09
N ILE A 242 9.32 10.19 -2.59
CA ILE A 242 8.76 9.89 -3.90
C ILE A 242 7.26 10.15 -3.92
N LEU A 243 6.53 9.64 -2.93
CA LEU A 243 5.08 9.76 -2.85
C LEU A 243 4.62 11.22 -2.72
N ALA A 244 5.41 12.07 -2.05
CA ALA A 244 5.13 13.50 -1.92
C ALA A 244 5.45 14.32 -3.18
N SER A 245 6.10 13.73 -4.19
CA SER A 245 6.43 14.42 -5.44
C SER A 245 5.20 14.79 -6.27
N GLU A 246 5.40 15.62 -7.30
CA GLU A 246 4.35 15.97 -8.28
C GLU A 246 3.83 14.77 -9.07
N HIS A 247 4.64 13.72 -9.19
CA HIS A 247 4.26 12.46 -9.83
C HIS A 247 3.45 11.53 -8.91
N GLY A 248 3.32 11.88 -7.62
CA GLY A 248 2.57 11.13 -6.61
C GLY A 248 1.35 11.89 -6.11
N ALA A 249 1.43 12.43 -4.89
CA ALA A 249 0.30 12.99 -4.15
C ALA A 249 -0.35 14.20 -4.82
N SER A 250 0.36 14.91 -5.69
CA SER A 250 -0.17 16.06 -6.44
C SER A 250 -0.47 15.75 -7.91
N HIS A 251 -0.49 14.47 -8.29
CA HIS A 251 -0.68 14.06 -9.68
C HIS A 251 -2.10 14.35 -10.18
N LYS A 252 -2.25 14.71 -11.46
CA LYS A 252 -3.55 15.08 -12.07
C LYS A 252 -4.54 13.91 -12.10
N ASN A 253 -4.05 12.69 -12.33
CA ASN A 253 -4.86 11.47 -12.31
C ASN A 253 -5.31 11.11 -10.88
N PRO A 254 -6.63 11.10 -10.58
CA PRO A 254 -7.16 10.76 -9.26
C PRO A 254 -6.83 9.33 -8.80
N LEU A 255 -6.65 8.38 -9.72
CA LEU A 255 -6.33 6.99 -9.37
C LEU A 255 -4.90 6.86 -8.83
N ILE A 256 -3.97 7.70 -9.29
CA ILE A 256 -2.61 7.74 -8.74
C ILE A 256 -2.64 8.29 -7.31
N ARG A 257 -3.42 9.36 -7.07
CA ARG A 257 -3.59 9.91 -5.71
C ARG A 257 -4.25 8.90 -4.76
N ALA A 258 -5.21 8.10 -5.24
CA ALA A 258 -5.80 7.00 -4.48
C ALA A 258 -4.76 5.93 -4.11
N ALA A 259 -3.91 5.53 -5.07
CA ALA A 259 -2.82 4.59 -4.84
C ALA A 259 -1.80 5.11 -3.83
N VAL A 260 -1.42 6.39 -3.92
CA VAL A 260 -0.52 7.04 -2.95
C VAL A 260 -1.16 7.05 -1.56
N SER A 261 -2.43 7.45 -1.44
CA SER A 261 -3.17 7.46 -0.17
C SER A 261 -3.23 6.07 0.48
N ARG A 262 -3.40 5.01 -0.32
CA ARG A 262 -3.32 3.61 0.13
C ARG A 262 -1.91 3.25 0.64
N LEU A 263 -0.86 3.63 -0.10
CA LEU A 263 0.52 3.36 0.30
C LEU A 263 0.90 4.06 1.60
N LEU A 264 0.38 5.27 1.87
CA LEU A 264 0.59 5.96 3.14
C LEU A 264 0.04 5.15 4.32
N TYR A 265 -1.15 4.57 4.18
CA TYR A 265 -1.71 3.69 5.21
C TYR A 265 -0.80 2.47 5.47
N ASN A 266 -0.26 1.87 4.43
CA ASN A 266 0.66 0.74 4.57
C ASN A 266 1.97 1.15 5.24
N ILE A 267 2.55 2.30 4.85
CA ILE A 267 3.78 2.83 5.46
C ILE A 267 3.60 3.05 6.97
N ILE A 268 2.48 3.62 7.42
CA ILE A 268 2.26 3.82 8.87
C ILE A 268 2.13 2.49 9.62
N ASN A 269 1.58 1.45 9.01
CA ASN A 269 1.47 0.13 9.62
C ASN A 269 2.84 -0.56 9.73
N ILE A 270 3.73 -0.31 8.76
CA ILE A 270 5.10 -0.85 8.76
C ILE A 270 5.98 -0.11 9.78
N ILE A 271 5.90 1.22 9.85
CA ILE A 271 6.66 2.02 10.83
C ILE A 271 6.13 1.77 12.26
N GLY A 272 4.80 1.65 12.40
CA GLY A 272 4.09 1.71 13.67
C GLY A 272 3.79 3.16 14.09
N VAL A 273 2.58 3.39 14.58
CA VAL A 273 2.12 4.73 15.01
C VAL A 273 3.00 5.31 16.12
N GLU A 274 3.35 4.51 17.11
CA GLU A 274 4.23 4.90 18.23
C GLU A 274 5.58 5.41 17.71
N CYS A 275 6.24 4.63 16.85
CA CYS A 275 7.53 5.01 16.28
C CYS A 275 7.44 6.30 15.45
N LEU A 276 6.39 6.44 14.64
CA LEU A 276 6.20 7.62 13.79
C LEU A 276 5.98 8.91 14.58
N LEU A 277 5.24 8.84 15.70
CA LEU A 277 4.87 10.02 16.48
C LEU A 277 5.89 10.37 17.57
N SER A 278 6.47 9.38 18.24
CA SER A 278 7.41 9.58 19.36
C SER A 278 8.86 9.81 18.91
N SER A 279 9.24 9.38 17.70
CA SER A 279 10.63 9.51 17.22
C SER A 279 10.94 10.88 16.60
N ALA A 280 11.99 11.54 17.11
CA ALA A 280 12.51 12.77 16.53
C ALA A 280 13.07 12.58 15.11
N SER A 281 13.65 11.41 14.80
CA SER A 281 14.21 11.14 13.46
C SER A 281 13.13 11.00 12.38
N MET A 282 11.87 10.80 12.77
CA MET A 282 10.73 10.66 11.85
C MET A 282 9.96 11.96 11.63
N LYS A 283 10.42 13.09 12.18
CA LYS A 283 9.74 14.40 12.09
C LYS A 283 9.37 14.78 10.65
N ASP A 284 10.31 14.71 9.71
CA ASP A 284 10.05 15.11 8.32
C ASP A 284 9.11 14.14 7.60
N THR A 285 9.26 12.83 7.87
CA THR A 285 8.37 11.78 7.37
C THR A 285 6.94 12.00 7.86
N ARG A 286 6.76 12.18 9.18
CA ARG A 286 5.48 12.46 9.83
C ARG A 286 4.82 13.72 9.27
N ARG A 287 5.57 14.82 9.17
CA ARG A 287 5.09 16.09 8.61
C ARG A 287 4.54 15.92 7.20
N LYS A 288 5.27 15.21 6.33
CA LYS A 288 4.83 14.94 4.95
C LYS A 288 3.59 14.05 4.92
N ILE A 289 3.53 13.00 5.75
CA ILE A 289 2.35 12.13 5.86
C ILE A 289 1.12 12.95 6.29
N PHE A 290 1.21 13.72 7.37
CA PHE A 290 0.11 14.57 7.82
C PHE A 290 -0.35 15.57 6.75
N THR A 291 0.60 16.21 6.08
CA THR A 291 0.30 17.16 5.00
C THR A 291 -0.42 16.49 3.83
N MET A 292 0.06 15.33 3.37
CA MET A 292 -0.58 14.59 2.28
C MET A 292 -1.98 14.11 2.66
N CYS A 293 -2.14 13.47 3.83
CA CYS A 293 -3.44 13.01 4.30
C CYS A 293 -4.44 14.16 4.45
N SER A 294 -3.99 15.30 4.96
CA SER A 294 -4.82 16.51 5.09
C SER A 294 -5.33 17.01 3.74
N LYS A 295 -4.45 17.09 2.73
CA LYS A 295 -4.85 17.43 1.36
C LYS A 295 -5.81 16.40 0.76
N PHE A 296 -5.56 15.10 1.00
CA PHE A 296 -6.40 14.02 0.51
C PHE A 296 -7.80 13.99 1.13
N LEU A 297 -8.04 14.58 2.31
CA LEU A 297 -9.39 14.72 2.86
C LEU A 297 -10.30 15.58 1.99
N LEU A 298 -9.72 16.48 1.18
CA LEU A 298 -10.42 17.36 0.24
C LEU A 298 -10.39 16.83 -1.20
N ASP A 299 -9.88 15.62 -1.43
CA ASP A 299 -9.76 15.08 -2.79
C ASP A 299 -11.13 14.83 -3.42
N GLY A 300 -11.27 15.07 -4.73
CA GLY A 300 -12.48 14.74 -5.47
C GLY A 300 -12.78 13.23 -5.51
N ASN A 301 -11.75 12.39 -5.43
CA ASN A 301 -11.89 10.94 -5.46
C ASN A 301 -12.22 10.34 -4.08
N ASN A 302 -13.27 9.52 -4.00
CA ASN A 302 -13.77 8.96 -2.74
C ASN A 302 -12.79 7.98 -2.09
N GLU A 303 -12.13 7.14 -2.88
CA GLU A 303 -11.15 6.17 -2.38
C GLU A 303 -9.95 6.87 -1.72
N THR A 304 -9.46 7.94 -2.36
CA THR A 304 -8.40 8.80 -1.83
C THR A 304 -8.76 9.36 -0.46
N ARG A 305 -9.97 9.92 -0.32
CA ARG A 305 -10.49 10.43 0.95
C ARG A 305 -10.61 9.33 2.01
N ASN A 306 -11.12 8.16 1.63
CA ASN A 306 -11.33 7.06 2.57
C ASN A 306 -10.01 6.50 3.11
N ASN A 307 -9.00 6.33 2.25
CA ASN A 307 -7.67 5.89 2.68
C ASN A 307 -6.98 6.94 3.57
N ALA A 308 -7.17 8.24 3.29
CA ALA A 308 -6.65 9.31 4.14
C ALA A 308 -7.31 9.32 5.53
N LYS A 309 -8.64 9.13 5.58
CA LYS A 309 -9.39 8.98 6.84
C LYS A 309 -8.89 7.79 7.66
N LYS A 310 -8.68 6.63 7.02
CA LYS A 310 -8.13 5.43 7.69
C LYS A 310 -6.75 5.72 8.29
N THR A 311 -5.88 6.36 7.53
CA THR A 311 -4.52 6.72 7.96
C THR A 311 -4.54 7.67 9.16
N LEU A 312 -5.32 8.75 9.10
CA LEU A 312 -5.42 9.70 10.22
C LEU A 312 -6.08 9.07 11.45
N LYS A 313 -7.16 8.29 11.28
CA LYS A 313 -7.86 7.64 12.39
C LYS A 313 -6.95 6.67 13.15
N ALA A 314 -6.08 5.94 12.44
CA ALA A 314 -5.10 5.04 13.06
C ALA A 314 -4.12 5.80 13.99
N MET A 315 -3.79 7.05 13.67
CA MET A 315 -2.87 7.87 14.46
C MET A 315 -3.58 8.66 15.57
N MET A 316 -4.87 8.98 15.42
CA MET A 316 -5.66 9.80 16.36
C MET A 316 -5.79 9.25 17.78
N GLY A 317 -5.50 7.96 17.99
CA GLY A 317 -5.50 7.35 19.33
C GLY A 317 -4.26 7.66 20.17
N HIS A 318 -3.20 8.18 19.55
CA HIS A 318 -1.95 8.47 20.25
C HIS A 318 -2.03 9.81 21.00
N GLN A 319 -1.48 9.87 22.22
CA GLN A 319 -1.57 11.04 23.10
C GLN A 319 -1.02 12.33 22.47
N ASP A 320 0.07 12.20 21.70
CA ASP A 320 0.75 13.34 21.07
C ASP A 320 0.19 13.72 19.70
N PHE A 321 -0.84 13.01 19.21
CA PHE A 321 -1.36 13.22 17.86
C PHE A 321 -1.76 14.67 17.61
N ASP A 322 -2.61 15.25 18.47
CA ASP A 322 -3.14 16.61 18.26
C ASP A 322 -1.99 17.62 18.24
N THR A 323 -1.12 17.59 19.27
CA THR A 323 0.03 18.48 19.39
C THR A 323 0.92 18.43 18.15
N LEU A 324 1.30 17.23 17.71
CA LEU A 324 2.16 17.05 16.54
C LEU A 324 1.46 17.42 15.23
N PHE A 325 0.18 17.09 15.08
CA PHE A 325 -0.59 17.38 13.88
C PHE A 325 -0.74 18.89 13.66
N TYR A 326 -1.15 19.63 14.69
CA TYR A 326 -1.28 21.10 14.61
C TYR A 326 0.07 21.81 14.52
N GLN A 327 1.15 21.19 15.00
CA GLN A 327 2.52 21.71 14.82
C GLN A 327 3.05 21.51 13.40
N ASP A 328 2.80 20.35 12.78
CA ASP A 328 3.43 19.96 11.52
C ASP A 328 2.61 20.31 10.28
N VAL A 329 1.30 20.57 10.39
CA VAL A 329 0.44 20.92 9.26
C VAL A 329 0.16 22.43 9.23
N ASP A 330 0.29 23.03 8.04
CA ASP A 330 -0.01 24.44 7.83
C ASP A 330 -1.46 24.77 8.21
N TRP A 331 -1.65 25.85 8.97
CA TRP A 331 -2.94 26.24 9.53
C TRP A 331 -4.02 26.46 8.46
N LYS A 332 -3.66 26.89 7.24
CA LYS A 332 -4.62 27.07 6.14
C LYS A 332 -5.22 25.75 5.71
N ILE A 333 -4.39 24.70 5.67
CA ILE A 333 -4.85 23.34 5.38
C ILE A 333 -5.74 22.88 6.53
N VAL A 334 -5.29 23.00 7.78
CA VAL A 334 -6.07 22.59 8.96
C VAL A 334 -7.45 23.24 9.00
N SER A 335 -7.53 24.57 8.81
CA SER A 335 -8.79 25.32 8.80
C SER A 335 -9.76 24.81 7.72
N SER A 336 -9.24 24.40 6.56
CA SER A 336 -10.08 23.87 5.48
C SER A 336 -10.64 22.47 5.73
N ILE A 337 -10.06 21.70 6.67
CA ILE A 337 -10.44 20.31 6.97
C ILE A 337 -10.98 20.10 8.39
N GLU A 338 -11.20 21.16 9.16
CA GLU A 338 -11.56 21.09 10.58
C GLU A 338 -12.80 20.23 10.81
N LYS A 339 -13.84 20.40 9.98
CA LYS A 339 -15.09 19.62 10.06
C LYS A 339 -14.82 18.12 9.84
N GLN A 340 -13.95 17.78 8.88
CA GLN A 340 -13.57 16.41 8.59
C GLN A 340 -12.78 15.78 9.73
N LEU A 341 -11.88 16.54 10.38
CA LEU A 341 -11.10 16.07 11.52
C LEU A 341 -11.98 15.82 12.74
N VAL A 342 -12.87 16.76 13.09
CA VAL A 342 -13.83 16.60 14.19
C VAL A 342 -14.72 15.38 13.94
N PHE A 343 -15.30 15.29 12.75
CA PHE A 343 -16.11 14.12 12.39
C PHE A 343 -15.31 12.83 12.52
N LEU A 344 -14.09 12.77 11.99
CA LEU A 344 -13.25 11.57 12.04
C LEU A 344 -12.90 11.16 13.47
N LYS A 345 -12.60 12.13 14.35
CA LYS A 345 -12.21 11.87 15.74
C LYS A 345 -13.37 11.29 16.55
N TYR A 346 -14.56 11.87 16.43
CA TYR A 346 -15.72 11.53 17.25
C TYR A 346 -16.72 10.57 16.59
N SER A 347 -16.52 10.19 15.33
CA SER A 347 -17.27 9.07 14.73
C SER A 347 -16.93 7.79 15.48
N GLN A 348 -17.94 7.22 16.15
CA GLN A 348 -17.87 5.88 16.72
C GLN A 348 -17.70 4.88 15.57
N THR A 349 -16.74 3.96 15.70
CA THR A 349 -16.73 2.74 14.89
C THR A 349 -17.94 1.92 15.30
N VAL A 350 -19.00 1.98 14.49
CA VAL A 350 -20.14 1.05 14.56
C VAL A 350 -19.69 -0.31 14.04
#